data_AF-A0A4Y2GH65-F1
#
_entry.id   AF-A0A4Y2GH65-F1
#
_cell.length_a   1.000
_cell.length_b   1.000
_cell.length_c   1.000
_cell.angle_alpha   90.00
_cell.angle_beta   90.00
_cell.angle_gamma   90.00
#
_symmetry.space_group_name_H-M   'P 1'
#
loop_
_entity.id
_entity.type
_entity.pdbx_description
1 polymer ?
#
loop_
_entity_poly.entity_id
_entity_poly.type
_entity_poly.pdbx_seq_one_letter_code
_entity_poly.pdbx_strand_id
1 'polypeptide(L)'
;MLLRKLIESDGSSDSVLQLIKNVTIKDAIYWVSESWDNVTQNSLVKSLKKLWPGLADSSEVEQGEANKSEILPLIKCIPGCEDATKHTVTE
;
A
#
# COMPACT_ATOMS: atom_id res chain seq x y z
N MET A 1 -9.62 -4.34 10.55
CA MET A 1 -10.56 -3.62 11.43
C MET A 1 -11.92 -3.31 10.81
N LEU A 2 -11.99 -2.73 9.60
CA LEU A 2 -13.27 -2.43 8.94
C LEU A 2 -14.20 -3.65 8.79
N LEU A 3 -13.68 -4.77 8.28
CA LEU A 3 -14.45 -6.01 8.12
C LEU A 3 -14.97 -6.55 9.45
N ARG A 4 -14.20 -6.41 10.53
CA ARG A 4 -14.65 -6.80 11.87
C ARG A 4 -15.85 -5.96 12.30
N LYS A 5 -15.77 -4.63 12.15
CA LYS A 5 -16.88 -3.72 12.46
C LYS A 5 -18.12 -4.00 11.61
N LEU A 6 -17.95 -4.42 10.36
CA LEU A 6 -19.05 -4.81 9.48
C LEU A 6 -19.70 -6.13 9.90
N ILE A 7 -18.93 -7.09 10.41
CA ILE A 7 -19.45 -8.36 10.92
C ILE A 7 -20.17 -8.16 12.26
N GLU A 8 -19.69 -7.23 13.08
CA GLU A 8 -20.30 -6.85 14.36
C GLU A 8 -21.56 -5.96 14.19
N SER A 9 -21.79 -5.47 12.98
CA SER A 9 -23.03 -4.77 12.62
C SER A 9 -24.21 -5.75 12.64
N ASP A 10 -25.40 -5.26 13.00
CA ASP A 10 -26.64 -6.05 13.05
C ASP A 10 -27.14 -6.59 11.69
N GLY A 11 -26.33 -6.43 10.63
CA GLY A 11 -26.59 -6.91 9.28
C GLY A 11 -27.57 -6.04 8.49
N SER A 12 -28.11 -4.97 9.10
CA SER A 12 -28.97 -4.02 8.39
C SER A 12 -28.16 -3.23 7.35
N SER A 13 -28.74 -3.02 6.17
CA SER A 13 -28.10 -2.19 5.14
C SER A 13 -27.91 -0.74 5.60
N ASP A 14 -28.82 -0.24 6.45
CA ASP A 14 -28.75 1.11 7.00
C ASP A 14 -27.60 1.24 8.02
N SER A 15 -27.39 0.24 8.87
CA SER A 15 -26.29 0.23 9.84
C SER A 15 -24.93 0.07 9.17
N VAL A 16 -24.82 -0.73 8.10
CA VAL A 16 -23.62 -0.84 7.26
C VAL A 16 -23.30 0.49 6.57
N LEU A 17 -24.30 1.15 5.99
CA LEU A 17 -24.11 2.44 5.33
C LEU A 17 -23.67 3.53 6.31
N GLN A 18 -24.29 3.60 7.49
CA GLN A 18 -23.90 4.52 8.54
C GLN A 18 -22.48 4.24 9.05
N LEU A 19 -22.13 2.96 9.23
CA LEU A 19 -20.78 2.56 9.61
C LEU A 19 -19.74 3.05 8.61
N ILE A 20 -19.98 2.82 7.31
CA ILE A 20 -19.05 3.25 6.24
C ILE A 20 -18.92 4.77 6.20
N LYS A 21 -20.03 5.51 6.32
CA LYS A 21 -20.02 6.98 6.37
C LYS A 21 -19.23 7.54 7.56
N ASN A 22 -19.19 6.81 8.66
CA ASN A 22 -18.48 7.21 9.87
C ASN A 22 -16.99 6.83 9.85
N VAL A 23 -16.52 6.07 8.85
CA VAL A 23 -15.09 5.79 8.68
C VAL A 23 -14.40 7.07 8.23
N THR A 24 -13.47 7.55 9.05
CA THR A 24 -12.66 8.72 8.71
C THR A 24 -11.38 8.31 7.97
N ILE A 25 -10.75 9.28 7.29
CA ILE A 25 -9.42 9.10 6.69
C ILE A 25 -8.40 8.67 7.76
N LYS A 26 -8.51 9.21 8.99
CA LYS A 26 -7.65 8.83 10.12
C LYS A 26 -7.80 7.34 10.45
N ASP A 27 -9.03 6.82 10.47
CA ASP A 27 -9.27 5.40 10.73
C ASP A 27 -8.65 4.54 9.63
N ALA A 28 -8.82 4.93 8.36
CA ALA A 28 -8.24 4.22 7.23
C ALA A 28 -6.70 4.18 7.32
N ILE A 29 -6.05 5.32 7.58
CA ILE A 29 -4.59 5.40 7.73
C ILE A 29 -4.12 4.53 8.90
N TYR A 30 -4.80 4.60 10.04
CA TYR A 30 -4.45 3.79 11.21
C TYR A 30 -4.58 2.30 10.91
N TRP A 31 -5.65 1.86 10.26
CA TRP A 31 -5.83 0.46 9.89
C TRP A 31 -4.81 -0.03 8.87
N VAL A 32 -4.42 0.80 7.91
CA VAL A 32 -3.35 0.47 6.95
C VAL A 32 -2.03 0.31 7.70
N SER A 33 -1.68 1.27 8.58
CA SER A 33 -0.47 1.21 9.39
C SER A 33 -0.43 -0.02 10.29
N GLU A 34 -1.53 -0.33 10.98
CA GLU A 34 -1.66 -1.51 11.84
C GLU A 34 -1.55 -2.82 11.04
N SER A 35 -2.08 -2.84 9.82
CA SER A 35 -2.03 -4.03 8.96
C SER A 35 -0.69 -4.21 8.27
N TRP A 36 0.14 -3.17 8.20
CA TRP A 36 1.39 -3.17 7.43
C TRP A 36 2.35 -4.27 7.85
N ASP A 37 2.48 -4.50 9.16
CA ASP A 37 3.35 -5.55 9.72
C ASP A 37 2.92 -6.97 9.31
N ASN A 38 1.65 -7.15 8.90
CA ASN A 38 1.11 -8.42 8.44
C ASN A 38 1.21 -8.61 6.92
N VAL A 39 1.65 -7.58 6.18
CA VAL A 39 1.82 -7.64 4.73
C VAL A 39 3.17 -8.26 4.41
N THR A 40 3.16 -9.31 3.59
CA THR A 40 4.40 -9.96 3.12
C THR A 40 4.91 -9.31 1.83
N GLN A 41 6.22 -9.39 1.60
CA GLN A 41 6.84 -8.97 0.33
C GLN A 41 6.19 -9.67 -0.87
N ASN A 42 5.91 -10.97 -0.77
CA ASN A 42 5.24 -11.74 -1.81
C ASN A 42 3.83 -11.21 -2.13
N SER A 43 3.04 -10.83 -1.12
CA SER A 43 1.72 -10.23 -1.35
C SER A 43 1.81 -8.88 -2.06
N LEU A 44 2.81 -8.06 -1.73
CA LEU A 44 3.05 -6.78 -2.43
C LEU A 44 3.44 -7.02 -3.88
N VAL A 45 4.43 -7.88 -4.14
CA VAL A 45 4.89 -8.21 -5.49
C VAL A 45 3.73 -8.70 -6.36
N LYS A 46 2.92 -9.63 -5.84
CA LYS A 46 1.74 -10.14 -6.56
C LYS A 46 0.70 -9.06 -6.86
N SER A 47 0.43 -8.17 -5.89
CA SER A 47 -0.54 -7.09 -6.07
C SER A 47 -0.07 -6.04 -7.09
N LEU A 48 1.24 -5.80 -7.18
CA LEU A 48 1.82 -4.79 -8.05
C LEU A 48 2.24 -5.31 -9.43
N LYS A 49 2.36 -6.62 -9.63
CA LYS A 49 2.82 -7.24 -10.89
C LYS A 49 2.02 -6.80 -12.13
N LYS A 50 0.72 -6.56 -11.99
CA LYS A 50 -0.13 -6.09 -13.10
C LYS A 50 0.16 -4.63 -13.48
N LEU A 51 0.55 -3.81 -12.51
CA LEU A 51 0.92 -2.41 -12.71
C LEU A 51 2.39 -2.27 -13.11
N TRP A 52 3.24 -3.18 -12.64
CA TRP A 52 4.67 -3.21 -12.91
C TRP A 52 5.11 -4.63 -13.31
N PRO A 53 5.00 -5.00 -14.60
CA PRO A 53 5.29 -6.36 -15.07
C PRO A 53 6.76 -6.80 -14.90
N GLY A 54 7.69 -5.84 -14.80
CA GLY A 54 9.11 -6.10 -14.55
C GLY A 54 9.48 -6.33 -13.08
N LEU A 55 8.49 -6.42 -12.18
CA LEU A 55 8.72 -6.63 -10.76
C LEU A 55 9.09 -8.10 -10.57
N ALA A 56 10.35 -8.37 -10.25
CA ALA A 56 10.85 -9.73 -10.09
C ALA A 56 10.04 -10.49 -9.02
N ASP A 57 9.67 -11.73 -9.31
CA ASP A 57 9.11 -12.64 -8.31
C ASP A 57 10.25 -12.94 -7.32
N SER A 58 10.28 -12.18 -6.24
CA SER A 58 11.27 -12.30 -5.17
C SER A 58 11.16 -13.68 -4.49
N SER A 59 11.72 -14.73 -5.09
CA SER A 59 12.05 -15.97 -4.37
C SER A 59 13.45 -15.94 -3.78
N GLU A 60 14.32 -15.04 -4.26
CA GLU A 60 15.66 -14.79 -3.73
C GLU A 60 15.95 -13.29 -3.87
N VAL A 61 15.62 -12.51 -2.84
CA VAL A 61 16.18 -11.17 -2.69
C VAL A 61 16.90 -11.21 -1.36
N GLU A 62 18.22 -11.31 -1.44
CA GLU A 62 19.10 -11.02 -0.32
C GLU A 62 18.62 -9.73 0.33
N GLN A 63 18.54 -9.74 1.66
CA GLN A 63 18.24 -8.59 2.49
C GLN A 63 19.43 -7.60 2.45
N GLY A 64 19.82 -7.18 1.25
CA GLY A 64 20.67 -6.04 1.01
C GLY A 64 19.81 -4.81 1.22
N GLU A 65 20.30 -3.91 2.06
CA GLU A 65 19.83 -2.53 2.18
C GLU A 65 19.55 -1.99 0.78
N ALA A 66 18.27 -1.98 0.36
CA ALA A 66 17.90 -1.54 -0.98
C ALA A 66 18.39 -0.11 -1.12
N ASN A 67 19.44 0.05 -1.94
CA ASN A 67 20.22 1.26 -1.98
C ASN A 67 19.26 2.43 -2.25
N LYS A 68 19.15 3.38 -1.30
CA LYS A 68 18.41 4.65 -1.49
C LYS A 68 18.82 5.39 -2.78
N SER A 69 19.95 5.01 -3.39
CA SER A 69 20.42 5.52 -4.68
C SER A 69 19.61 5.06 -5.90
N GLU A 70 18.75 4.04 -5.81
CA GLU A 70 18.09 3.43 -7.00
C GLU A 70 16.62 3.84 -7.21
N ILE A 71 15.97 4.47 -6.22
CA ILE A 71 14.55 4.81 -6.30
C ILE A 71 14.27 5.96 -7.27
N LEU A 72 15.15 6.97 -7.33
CA LEU A 72 14.95 8.13 -8.20
C LEU A 72 14.90 7.75 -9.71
N PRO A 73 15.81 6.91 -10.23
CA PRO A 73 15.68 6.37 -11.59
C PRO A 73 14.34 5.68 -11.85
N LEU A 74 13.83 4.90 -10.89
CA LEU A 74 12.57 4.16 -11.04
C LEU A 74 11.35 5.10 -11.08
N ILE A 75 11.34 6.15 -10.26
CA ILE A 75 10.25 7.14 -10.23
C ILE A 75 10.17 7.90 -11.57
N LYS A 76 11.32 8.23 -12.16
CA LYS A 76 11.36 8.92 -13.47
C LYS A 76 10.84 8.08 -14.63
N CYS A 77 10.73 6.76 -14.46
CA CYS A 77 10.10 5.88 -15.45
C CYS A 77 8.57 5.91 -15.39
N ILE A 78 7.96 6.54 -14.38
CA ILE A 78 6.51 6.70 -14.26
C ILE A 78 6.08 7.91 -15.11
N PRO A 79 5.14 7.76 -16.07
CA PRO A 79 4.67 8.87 -16.88
C PRO A 79 4.13 10.01 -16.02
N GLY A 80 4.63 11.23 -16.23
CA GLY A 80 4.29 12.42 -15.44
C GLY A 80 5.14 12.63 -14.18
N CYS A 81 6.21 11.86 -13.99
CA CYS A 81 7.18 11.99 -12.89
C CYS A 81 8.62 12.21 -13.39
N GLU A 82 8.81 12.67 -14.62
CA GLU A 82 10.11 12.84 -15.27
C GLU A 82 11.02 13.82 -14.50
N ASP A 83 10.42 14.85 -13.90
CA ASP A 83 11.09 15.92 -13.15
C ASP A 83 11.32 15.60 -11.66
N ALA A 84 11.07 14.36 -11.23
CA ALA A 84 11.33 13.95 -9.86
C ALA A 84 12.80 14.22 -9.47
N THR A 85 13.02 14.69 -8.24
CA THR A 85 14.35 15.03 -7.71
C THR A 85 14.66 14.23 -6.45
N LYS A 86 15.91 14.23 -5.97
CA LYS A 86 16.22 13.56 -4.69
C LYS A 86 15.38 14.11 -3.53
N HIS A 87 15.04 15.39 -3.57
CA HIS A 87 14.21 16.03 -2.53
C HIS A 87 12.77 15.51 -2.50
N THR A 88 12.21 15.05 -3.63
CA THR A 88 10.86 14.46 -3.67
C THR A 88 10.81 13.02 -3.16
N VAL A 89 11.97 12.38 -2.89
CA VAL A 89 12.07 10.98 -2.45
C VAL A 89 12.34 10.86 -0.93
N THR A 90 12.64 11.98 -0.26
CA THR A 90 13.16 11.96 1.13
C THR A 90 12.23 12.61 2.17
N GLU A 91 10.97 12.88 1.83
CA GLU A 91 9.92 13.30 2.78
C GLU A 91 8.85 12.22 2.95
#